data_AF-A0A1E5L3T1-F1
#
_entry.id   AF-A0A1E5L3T1-F1
#
_cell.length_a   1.000
_cell.length_b   1.000
_cell.length_c   1.000
_cell.angle_alpha   90.00
_cell.angle_beta   90.00
_cell.angle_gamma   90.00
#
_symmetry.space_group_name_H-M   'P 1'
#
loop_
_entity.id
_entity.type
_entity.pdbx_description
1 polymer ?
#
loop_
_entity_poly.entity_id
_entity_poly.type
_entity_poly.pdbx_seq_one_letter_code
_entity_poly.pdbx_strand_id
1 'polypeptide(L)'
;MEAKKAAIFQIVMDMKANEESPWHNKTLKIQEPIEAYDTSDSLYSYLFNLTVDGQAAGFIEVSALKDEYPILSFAREGSALAPSEIAELRQKNNSRSPVFEKVVTLGPAHFGLKRDFPDGSADIISSVETISLSKGKNKPNPKRSINNNARKLWRDIDLVVGDIGSPNDGGK
;
A
#
# COMPACT_ATOMS: atom_id res chain seq x y z
N MET A 1 4.34 9.89 10.66
CA MET A 1 4.91 8.83 9.80
C MET A 1 5.08 9.39 8.40
N GLU A 2 6.29 9.34 7.83
CA GLU A 2 6.63 9.92 6.52
C GLU A 2 5.76 9.38 5.38
N ALA A 3 5.38 8.10 5.43
CA ALA A 3 4.50 7.50 4.43
C ALA A 3 3.10 8.14 4.40
N LYS A 4 2.54 8.49 5.56
CA LYS A 4 1.24 9.17 5.64
C LYS A 4 1.31 10.59 5.04
N LYS A 5 2.44 11.28 5.17
CA LYS A 5 2.64 12.59 4.51
C LYS A 5 2.64 12.45 2.99
N ALA A 6 3.32 11.43 2.46
CA ALA A 6 3.31 11.16 1.02
C ALA A 6 1.88 10.84 0.52
N ALA A 7 1.11 10.05 1.27
CA ALA A 7 -0.30 9.83 0.94
C ALA A 7 -1.11 11.14 0.89
N ILE A 8 -0.97 12.02 1.89
CA ILE A 8 -1.64 13.34 1.90
C ILE A 8 -1.20 14.19 0.71
N PHE A 9 0.10 14.21 0.42
CA PHE A 9 0.64 14.93 -0.73
C PHE A 9 -0.02 14.47 -2.04
N GLN A 10 -0.15 13.15 -2.25
CA GLN A 10 -0.80 12.61 -3.44
C GLN A 10 -2.28 13.00 -3.53
N ILE A 11 -3.01 13.00 -2.42
CA ILE A 11 -4.42 13.45 -2.37
C ILE A 11 -4.53 14.91 -2.81
N VAL A 12 -3.73 15.78 -2.22
CA VAL A 12 -3.73 17.23 -2.53
C VAL A 12 -3.33 17.47 -3.98
N MET A 13 -2.32 16.76 -4.47
CA MET A 13 -1.90 16.87 -5.87
C MET A 13 -2.98 16.39 -6.84
N ASP A 14 -3.68 15.30 -6.53
CA ASP A 14 -4.80 14.82 -7.36
C ASP A 14 -5.93 15.86 -7.39
N MET A 15 -6.31 16.44 -6.25
CA MET A 15 -7.29 17.53 -6.20
C MET A 15 -6.82 18.79 -6.95
N LYS A 16 -5.53 19.15 -6.87
CA LYS A 16 -5.04 20.36 -7.55
C LYS A 16 -4.91 20.19 -9.06
N ALA A 17 -4.55 18.99 -9.52
CA ALA A 17 -4.22 18.71 -10.92
C ALA A 17 -5.35 18.06 -11.72
N ASN A 18 -6.35 17.47 -11.06
CA ASN A 18 -7.47 16.80 -11.70
C ASN A 18 -8.81 17.35 -11.19
N GLU A 19 -9.46 18.18 -12.01
CA GLU A 19 -10.76 18.79 -11.72
C GLU A 19 -11.87 17.74 -11.47
N GLU A 20 -11.72 16.54 -12.03
CA GLU A 20 -12.65 15.43 -11.85
C GLU A 20 -12.26 14.51 -10.67
N SER A 21 -11.33 14.95 -9.80
CA SER A 21 -10.95 14.15 -8.63
C SER A 21 -12.21 13.87 -7.78
N PRO A 22 -12.54 12.60 -7.49
CA PRO A 22 -13.70 12.27 -6.68
C PRO A 22 -13.47 12.62 -5.21
N TRP A 23 -12.29 13.12 -4.87
CA TRP A 23 -11.92 13.59 -3.55
C TRP A 23 -12.22 15.08 -3.35
N HIS A 24 -12.40 15.86 -4.41
CA HIS A 24 -12.69 17.28 -4.33
C HIS A 24 -13.84 17.60 -3.37
N ASN A 25 -13.62 18.56 -2.49
CA ASN A 25 -14.61 19.09 -1.55
C ASN A 25 -15.24 18.00 -0.64
N LYS A 26 -14.59 16.85 -0.49
CA LYS A 26 -15.03 15.77 0.41
C LYS A 26 -14.12 15.69 1.63
N THR A 27 -14.71 15.30 2.76
CA THR A 27 -13.93 15.00 3.97
C THR A 27 -13.38 13.58 3.86
N LEU A 28 -12.15 13.46 3.36
CA LEU A 28 -11.44 12.19 3.30
C LEU A 28 -10.89 11.80 4.67
N LYS A 29 -11.08 10.53 5.03
CA LYS A 29 -10.40 9.88 6.14
C LYS A 29 -9.42 8.85 5.61
N ILE A 30 -8.15 9.01 5.98
CA ILE A 30 -7.08 8.05 5.73
C ILE A 30 -7.11 7.02 6.86
N GLN A 31 -7.28 5.74 6.52
CA GLN A 31 -7.26 4.64 7.49
C GLN A 31 -5.83 4.32 7.97
N GLU A 32 -5.72 3.47 9.00
CA GLU A 32 -4.43 2.92 9.40
C GLU A 32 -3.83 2.11 8.26
N PRO A 33 -2.51 2.22 8.03
CA PRO A 33 -1.90 1.55 6.89
C PRO A 33 -1.83 0.05 7.08
N ILE A 34 -1.96 -0.66 5.97
CA ILE A 34 -1.61 -2.08 5.88
C ILE A 34 -0.17 -2.16 5.39
N GLU A 35 0.68 -2.88 6.09
CA GLU A 35 2.04 -3.16 5.66
C GLU A 35 2.04 -4.22 4.55
N ALA A 36 2.61 -3.89 3.41
CA ALA A 36 2.80 -4.80 2.29
C ALA A 36 4.29 -5.11 2.12
N TYR A 37 4.59 -6.40 2.10
CA TYR A 37 5.94 -6.93 1.99
C TYR A 37 6.21 -7.34 0.54
N ASP A 38 7.47 -7.30 0.12
CA ASP A 38 7.86 -7.98 -1.10
C ASP A 38 7.92 -9.51 -0.88
N THR A 39 8.14 -10.25 -1.96
CA THR A 39 8.31 -11.71 -1.90
C THR A 39 9.58 -12.12 -1.16
N SER A 40 10.46 -11.16 -0.82
CA SER A 40 11.67 -11.36 -0.02
C SER A 40 11.48 -11.13 1.48
N ASP A 41 10.24 -10.88 1.93
CA ASP A 41 9.89 -10.57 3.32
C ASP A 41 10.45 -9.23 3.82
N SER A 42 10.88 -8.35 2.92
CA SER A 42 11.19 -6.97 3.27
C SER A 42 9.92 -6.12 3.20
N LEU A 43 9.73 -5.24 4.19
CA LEU A 43 8.68 -4.22 4.10
C LEU A 43 8.93 -3.37 2.85
N TYR A 44 7.96 -3.36 1.94
CA TYR A 44 8.08 -2.76 0.62
C TYR A 44 7.22 -1.50 0.49
N SER A 45 5.96 -1.58 0.95
CA SER A 45 5.02 -0.47 0.87
C SER A 45 4.01 -0.46 2.02
N TYR A 46 3.34 0.68 2.16
CA TYR A 46 2.21 0.91 3.05
C TYR A 46 0.97 1.21 2.20
N LEU A 47 -0.13 0.51 2.46
CA LEU A 47 -1.42 0.73 1.80
C LEU A 47 -2.31 1.59 2.68
N PHE A 48 -2.61 2.79 2.22
CA PHE A 48 -3.54 3.70 2.89
C PHE A 48 -4.89 3.66 2.18
N ASN A 49 -5.85 2.92 2.76
CA ASN A 49 -7.23 2.97 2.29
C ASN A 49 -7.89 4.29 2.69
N LEU A 50 -8.69 4.83 1.78
CA LEU A 50 -9.39 6.10 1.93
C LEU A 50 -10.88 5.86 2.10
N THR A 51 -11.52 6.67 2.93
CA THR A 51 -12.98 6.66 3.05
C THR A 51 -13.57 8.06 3.00
N VAL A 52 -14.76 8.16 2.42
CA VAL A 52 -15.65 9.32 2.54
C VAL A 52 -16.98 8.83 3.10
N ASP A 53 -17.47 9.46 4.16
CA ASP A 53 -18.73 9.09 4.81
C ASP A 53 -18.83 7.59 5.17
N GLY A 54 -17.68 7.00 5.52
CA GLY A 54 -17.54 5.58 5.86
C GLY A 54 -17.51 4.62 4.65
N GLN A 55 -17.68 5.11 3.43
CA GLN A 55 -17.59 4.34 2.20
C GLN A 55 -16.17 4.36 1.62
N ALA A 56 -15.79 3.26 0.97
CA ALA A 56 -14.50 3.13 0.30
C ALA A 56 -14.34 4.19 -0.80
N ALA A 57 -13.21 4.91 -0.76
CA ALA A 57 -12.96 6.07 -1.62
C ALA A 57 -11.59 6.02 -2.30
N GLY A 58 -11.07 4.81 -2.52
CA GLY A 58 -9.75 4.62 -3.11
C GLY A 58 -8.70 4.18 -2.12
N PHE A 59 -7.47 4.08 -2.61
CA PHE A 59 -6.30 3.77 -1.81
C PHE A 59 -5.07 4.45 -2.38
N ILE A 60 -4.03 4.59 -1.56
CA ILE A 60 -2.71 5.03 -1.98
C ILE A 60 -1.68 4.05 -1.45
N GLU A 61 -0.89 3.47 -2.35
CA GLU A 61 0.28 2.68 -2.04
C GLU A 61 1.51 3.58 -1.97
N VAL A 62 2.11 3.64 -0.78
CA VAL A 62 3.28 4.46 -0.50
C VAL A 62 4.48 3.58 -0.25
N SER A 63 5.61 3.87 -0.87
CA SER A 63 6.83 3.09 -0.64
C SER A 63 7.32 3.20 0.81
N ALA A 64 7.80 2.09 1.36
CA ALA A 64 8.56 2.05 2.60
C ALA A 64 10.06 2.34 2.40
N LEU A 65 10.51 2.41 1.15
CA LEU A 65 11.91 2.54 0.77
C LEU A 65 12.19 3.95 0.23
N LYS A 66 13.17 4.64 0.81
CA LYS A 66 13.61 5.99 0.35
C LYS A 66 14.26 5.99 -1.04
N ASP A 67 14.72 4.83 -1.47
CA ASP A 67 15.27 4.59 -2.81
C ASP A 67 14.20 4.24 -3.84
N GLU A 68 12.93 4.25 -3.47
CA GLU A 68 11.81 4.08 -4.40
C GLU A 68 10.93 5.33 -4.40
N TYR A 69 10.21 5.56 -5.50
CA TYR A 69 9.30 6.69 -5.58
C TYR A 69 8.27 6.63 -4.44
N PRO A 70 7.93 7.78 -3.81
CA PRO A 70 7.04 7.77 -2.65
C PRO A 70 5.68 7.17 -2.93
N ILE A 71 5.10 7.45 -4.10
CA ILE A 71 3.82 6.89 -4.54
C ILE A 71 4.10 5.81 -5.57
N LEU A 72 3.70 4.58 -5.25
CA LEU A 72 3.92 3.42 -6.13
C LEU A 72 2.68 3.14 -6.98
N SER A 73 1.49 3.26 -6.38
CA SER A 73 0.22 3.16 -7.07
C SER A 73 -0.88 3.86 -6.26
N PHE A 74 -2.00 4.20 -6.91
CA PHE A 74 -3.20 4.66 -6.23
C PHE A 74 -4.43 4.39 -7.10
N ALA A 75 -5.59 4.30 -6.46
CA ALA A 75 -6.88 4.29 -7.13
C ALA A 75 -7.81 5.29 -6.46
N ARG A 76 -8.73 5.87 -7.24
CA ARG A 76 -9.68 6.89 -6.78
C ARG A 76 -10.99 6.30 -6.25
N GLU A 77 -11.12 4.98 -6.29
CA GLU A 77 -12.28 4.22 -5.84
C GLU A 77 -11.86 2.86 -5.26
N GLY A 78 -12.75 2.25 -4.48
CA GLY A 78 -12.51 0.96 -3.84
C GLY A 78 -11.53 1.03 -2.67
N SER A 79 -10.90 -0.10 -2.35
CA SER A 79 -9.90 -0.25 -1.30
C SER A 79 -8.91 -1.33 -1.71
N ALA A 80 -7.65 -1.18 -1.32
CA ALA A 80 -6.64 -2.24 -1.45
C ALA A 80 -6.72 -3.15 -0.21
N LEU A 81 -7.02 -4.43 -0.42
CA LEU A 81 -7.11 -5.46 0.63
C LEU A 81 -7.87 -4.98 1.86
N ALA A 82 -9.15 -4.65 1.66
CA ALA A 82 -10.03 -4.33 2.78
C ALA A 82 -10.04 -5.49 3.81
N PRO A 83 -10.32 -5.23 5.10
CA PRO A 83 -10.35 -6.28 6.12
C PRO A 83 -11.25 -7.48 5.77
N SER A 84 -12.37 -7.23 5.07
CA SER A 84 -13.25 -8.28 4.55
C SER A 84 -12.58 -9.15 3.49
N GLU A 85 -11.86 -8.54 2.55
CA GLU A 85 -11.11 -9.26 1.51
C GLU A 85 -9.99 -10.12 2.13
N ILE A 86 -9.26 -9.59 3.12
CA ILE A 86 -8.27 -10.38 3.86
C ILE A 86 -8.95 -11.57 4.55
N ALA A 87 -10.13 -11.38 5.15
CA ALA A 87 -10.88 -12.47 5.77
C ALA A 87 -11.35 -13.52 4.74
N GLU A 88 -11.75 -13.10 3.54
CA GLU A 88 -12.10 -14.01 2.44
C GLU A 88 -10.88 -14.80 1.93
N LEU A 89 -9.74 -14.13 1.72
CA LEU A 89 -8.48 -14.80 1.37
C LEU A 89 -8.07 -15.79 2.46
N ARG A 90 -8.36 -15.47 3.72
CA ARG A 90 -8.10 -16.38 4.84
C ARG A 90 -8.98 -17.62 4.84
N GLN A 91 -10.12 -17.62 4.16
CA GLN A 91 -10.98 -18.78 4.04
C GLN A 91 -10.57 -19.68 2.86
N LYS A 92 -9.84 -19.15 1.89
CA LYS A 92 -9.28 -19.93 0.79
C LYS A 92 -8.14 -20.82 1.30
N ASN A 93 -8.20 -22.10 0.92
CA ASN A 93 -7.16 -23.09 1.18
C ASN A 93 -6.81 -23.30 2.67
N ASN A 94 -7.82 -23.58 3.51
CA ASN A 94 -7.67 -23.83 4.95
C ASN A 94 -7.26 -25.26 5.33
N SER A 95 -6.61 -25.96 4.42
CA SER A 95 -6.15 -27.34 4.64
C SER A 95 -4.96 -27.42 5.60
N ARG A 96 -4.28 -26.30 5.85
CA ARG A 96 -3.05 -26.21 6.65
C ARG A 96 -3.12 -24.99 7.58
N SER A 97 -2.57 -25.11 8.78
CA SER A 97 -2.45 -24.00 9.72
C SER A 97 -1.15 -23.21 9.44
N PRO A 98 -1.24 -21.94 9.01
CA PRO A 98 -0.06 -21.10 8.82
C PRO A 98 0.57 -20.73 10.18
N VAL A 99 1.89 -20.57 10.20
CA VAL A 99 2.61 -20.03 11.38
C VAL A 99 2.74 -18.52 11.33
N PHE A 100 2.63 -17.95 10.12
CA PHE A 100 2.73 -16.52 9.91
C PHE A 100 1.90 -16.11 8.69
N GLU A 101 1.26 -14.95 8.76
CA GLU A 101 0.52 -14.34 7.65
C GLU A 101 0.98 -12.89 7.46
N LYS A 102 1.13 -12.48 6.20
CA LYS A 102 1.42 -11.08 5.84
C LYS A 102 0.84 -10.74 4.49
N VAL A 103 0.57 -9.46 4.28
CA VAL A 103 0.23 -8.94 2.96
C VAL A 103 1.51 -8.84 2.12
N VAL A 104 1.43 -9.27 0.87
CA VAL A 104 2.53 -9.17 -0.09
C VAL A 104 2.10 -8.45 -1.37
N THR A 105 3.01 -7.68 -1.95
CA THR A 105 2.83 -7.13 -3.30
C THR A 105 3.08 -8.22 -4.35
N LEU A 106 2.17 -8.31 -5.31
CA LEU A 106 2.23 -9.21 -6.47
C LEU A 106 2.51 -8.45 -7.78
N GLY A 107 2.47 -7.13 -7.71
CA GLY A 107 2.62 -6.20 -8.82
C GLY A 107 1.99 -4.85 -8.47
N PRO A 108 2.07 -3.87 -9.39
CA PRO A 108 1.46 -2.56 -9.18
C PRO A 108 -0.03 -2.70 -8.85
N ALA A 109 -0.47 -2.13 -7.72
CA ALA A 109 -1.86 -2.21 -7.23
C ALA A 109 -2.43 -3.64 -7.02
N HIS A 110 -1.58 -4.68 -7.06
CA HIS A 110 -2.00 -6.06 -6.89
C HIS A 110 -1.35 -6.65 -5.64
N PHE A 111 -2.19 -7.14 -4.73
CA PHE A 111 -1.77 -7.62 -3.42
C PHE A 111 -2.36 -8.99 -3.13
N GLY A 112 -1.72 -9.72 -2.23
CA GLY A 112 -2.20 -11.02 -1.76
C GLY A 112 -1.82 -11.28 -0.31
N LEU A 113 -2.30 -12.40 0.21
CA LEU A 113 -1.95 -12.90 1.52
C LEU A 113 -0.91 -14.02 1.37
N LYS A 114 0.30 -13.79 1.89
CA LYS A 114 1.31 -14.84 2.03
C LYS A 114 1.14 -15.55 3.36
N ARG A 115 1.13 -16.88 3.31
CA ARG A 115 1.01 -17.80 4.44
C ARG A 115 2.24 -18.68 4.51
N ASP A 116 3.05 -18.50 5.55
CA ASP A 116 4.22 -19.35 5.79
C ASP A 116 3.82 -20.56 6.65
N PHE A 117 4.38 -21.73 6.34
CA PHE A 117 4.07 -23.00 7.01
C PHE A 117 5.28 -23.56 7.79
N PRO A 118 5.06 -24.47 8.76
CA PRO A 118 6.14 -25.03 9.58
C PRO A 118 7.24 -25.77 8.80
N ASP A 119 6.94 -26.31 7.63
CA ASP A 119 7.90 -27.00 6.76
C ASP A 119 8.78 -26.04 5.94
N GLY A 120 8.55 -24.73 6.06
CA GLY A 120 9.22 -23.66 5.32
C GLY A 120 8.65 -23.41 3.93
N SER A 121 7.61 -24.13 3.51
CA SER A 121 6.82 -23.77 2.33
C SER A 121 5.95 -22.54 2.62
N ALA A 122 5.41 -21.94 1.56
CA ALA A 122 4.43 -20.88 1.68
C ALA A 122 3.39 -20.95 0.58
N ASP A 123 2.19 -20.44 0.85
CA ASP A 123 1.19 -20.13 -0.18
C ASP A 123 1.04 -18.62 -0.30
N ILE A 124 0.92 -18.12 -1.53
CA ILE A 124 0.52 -16.75 -1.83
C ILE A 124 -0.88 -16.81 -2.44
N ILE A 125 -1.84 -16.21 -1.75
CA ILE A 125 -3.27 -16.27 -2.11
C ILE A 125 -3.72 -14.88 -2.56
N SER A 126 -4.32 -14.80 -3.74
CA SER A 126 -4.95 -13.58 -4.26
C SER A 126 -6.42 -13.82 -4.61
N SER A 127 -7.08 -12.79 -5.12
CA SER A 127 -8.43 -12.92 -5.70
C SER A 127 -8.44 -13.88 -6.90
N VAL A 128 -7.35 -13.92 -7.68
CA VAL A 128 -7.25 -14.63 -8.96
C VAL A 128 -6.70 -16.05 -8.80
N GLU A 129 -5.68 -16.24 -7.96
CA GLU A 129 -4.96 -17.51 -7.90
C GLU A 129 -4.37 -17.83 -6.53
N THR A 130 -3.86 -19.06 -6.39
CA THR A 130 -3.03 -19.48 -5.26
C THR A 130 -1.74 -20.08 -5.80
N ILE A 131 -0.62 -19.49 -5.39
CA ILE A 131 0.72 -19.92 -5.79
C ILE A 131 1.39 -20.59 -4.60
N SER A 132 1.71 -21.87 -4.73
CA SER A 132 2.47 -22.62 -3.71
C SER A 132 3.98 -22.54 -3.96
N LEU A 133 4.72 -22.11 -2.95
CA LEU A 133 6.17 -22.01 -2.92
C LEU A 133 6.75 -23.15 -2.09
N SER A 134 7.67 -23.92 -2.69
CA SER A 134 8.48 -24.86 -1.93
C SER A 134 9.47 -24.12 -1.02
N LYS A 135 9.97 -24.79 0.03
CA LYS A 135 11.00 -24.26 0.94
C LYS A 135 12.22 -23.67 0.22
N GLY A 136 12.61 -24.23 -0.92
CA GLY A 136 13.75 -23.73 -1.70
C GLY A 136 13.46 -22.39 -2.38
N LYS A 137 12.20 -22.12 -2.74
CA LYS A 137 11.73 -20.91 -3.42
C LYS A 137 11.21 -19.85 -2.44
N ASN A 138 10.78 -20.24 -1.24
CA ASN A 138 10.39 -19.33 -0.18
C ASN A 138 11.62 -18.77 0.56
N LYS A 139 12.48 -18.05 -0.17
CA LYS A 139 13.70 -17.46 0.38
C LYS A 139 13.80 -15.97 0.00
N PRO A 140 14.18 -15.11 0.95
CA PRO A 140 14.51 -13.72 0.66
C PRO A 140 15.56 -13.58 -0.43
N ASN A 141 15.30 -12.73 -1.42
CA ASN A 141 16.30 -12.27 -2.38
C ASN A 141 16.31 -10.74 -2.45
N PRO A 142 17.03 -10.06 -1.53
CA PRO A 142 17.06 -8.62 -1.52
C PRO A 142 17.89 -8.10 -2.70
N LYS A 143 17.24 -7.46 -3.66
CA LYS A 143 17.90 -6.60 -4.64
C LYS A 143 17.48 -5.16 -4.39
N ARG A 144 18.45 -4.28 -4.15
CA ARG A 144 18.20 -2.84 -4.00
C ARG A 144 19.17 -2.06 -4.85
N SER A 145 18.66 -1.08 -5.57
CA SER A 145 19.43 -0.07 -6.28
C SER A 145 19.21 1.29 -5.61
N ILE A 146 20.17 2.20 -5.75
CA ILE A 146 20.05 3.57 -5.25
C ILE A 146 19.34 4.40 -6.32
N ASN A 147 18.31 5.15 -5.92
CA ASN A 147 17.60 6.07 -6.81
C ASN A 147 17.59 7.48 -6.21
N ASN A 148 18.47 8.34 -6.71
CA ASN A 148 18.59 9.71 -6.21
C ASN A 148 17.36 10.59 -6.52
N ASN A 149 16.64 10.30 -7.61
CA ASN A 149 15.42 11.05 -7.97
C ASN A 149 14.29 10.75 -6.98
N ALA A 150 14.13 9.48 -6.61
CA ALA A 150 13.20 9.08 -5.55
C ALA A 150 13.52 9.76 -4.22
N ARG A 151 14.79 9.71 -3.79
CA ARG A 151 15.25 10.38 -2.55
C ARG A 151 14.98 11.88 -2.56
N LYS A 152 15.18 12.54 -3.72
CA LYS A 152 14.89 13.97 -3.87
C LYS A 152 13.39 14.23 -3.69
N LEU A 153 12.53 13.47 -4.37
CA LEU A 153 11.08 13.64 -4.25
C LEU A 153 10.59 13.40 -2.82
N TRP A 154 11.14 12.42 -2.10
CA TRP A 154 10.85 12.24 -0.67
C TRP A 154 11.13 13.50 0.15
N ARG A 155 12.26 14.17 -0.08
CA ARG A 155 12.61 15.42 0.61
C ARG A 155 11.67 16.56 0.21
N ASP A 156 11.35 16.66 -1.07
CA ASP A 156 10.44 17.70 -1.58
C ASP A 156 9.05 17.56 -0.93
N ILE A 157 8.52 16.33 -0.80
CA ILE A 157 7.27 16.06 -0.07
C ILE A 157 7.36 16.48 1.40
N ASP A 158 8.45 16.16 2.09
CA ASP A 158 8.62 16.51 3.50
C ASP A 158 8.65 18.02 3.73
N LEU A 159 9.17 18.79 2.77
CA LEU A 159 9.15 20.26 2.80
C LEU A 159 7.74 20.81 2.55
N VAL A 160 7.04 20.31 1.52
CA VAL A 160 5.73 20.84 1.12
C VAL A 160 4.62 20.46 2.10
N VAL A 161 4.64 19.25 2.68
CA VAL A 161 3.63 18.81 3.66
C VAL A 161 3.81 19.51 5.01
N GLY A 162 4.95 20.15 5.27
CA GLY A 162 5.09 21.10 6.39
C GLY A 162 4.17 22.32 6.27
N ASP A 163 3.81 22.70 5.04
CA ASP A 163 2.95 23.85 4.74
C ASP A 163 1.48 23.47 4.47
N ILE A 164 1.22 22.21 4.06
CA ILE A 164 -0.12 21.66 3.84
C ILE A 164 -0.87 21.54 5.18
N GLY A 165 -1.90 22.37 5.34
CA GLY A 165 -2.60 22.61 6.61
C GLY A 165 -2.62 24.09 7.02
N SER A 166 -1.92 24.95 6.27
CA SER A 166 -2.08 26.40 6.39
C SER A 166 -3.46 26.84 5.84
N PRO A 167 -4.05 27.92 6.37
CA PRO A 167 -5.37 28.44 5.94
C PRO A 167 -5.51 28.73 4.43
N ASN A 168 -4.40 28.74 3.68
CA ASN A 168 -4.34 29.06 2.27
C ASN A 168 -4.56 27.85 1.33
N ASP A 169 -4.68 26.62 1.83
CA ASP A 169 -4.74 25.40 1.00
C ASP A 169 -6.15 24.85 0.73
N GLY A 170 -7.22 25.61 1.05
CA GLY A 170 -8.58 25.18 0.73
C GLY A 170 -9.71 25.95 1.40
N GLY A 171 -9.49 27.20 1.80
CA GLY A 171 -10.52 28.04 2.37
C GLY A 171 -11.37 28.72 1.29
N LYS A 172 -12.41 28.03 0.82
CA LYS A 172 -13.79 28.53 0.70
C LYS A 172 -14.74 27.46 0.18
#